data_AF-A0A9X9FHW6-F1
#
_entry.id   AF-A0A9X9FHW6-F1
#
_cell.length_a   1.000
_cell.length_b   1.000
_cell.length_c   1.000
_cell.angle_alpha   90.00
_cell.angle_beta   90.00
_cell.angle_gamma   90.00
#
_symmetry.space_group_name_H-M   'P 1'
#
loop_
_entity.id
_entity.type
_entity.pdbx_description
1 polymer ?
#
loop_
_entity_poly.entity_id
_entity_poly.type
_entity_poly.pdbx_seq_one_letter_code
_entity_poly.pdbx_strand_id
1 'polypeptide(L)'
;MQLNTRQARIFKLANLLGTGKPVSAADIITSLECSEPTLTRALKELRESYSAEIKYSKAGHSYHLVNPGQLDKKTLRRMNEALAQNAELKTGESTGKVVLDKDKKTAVSLSLRMRILRKIDRLAALSGSTRSEAVEKLALHSVDELIKEYSAKKS
;
A
#
# COMPACT_ATOMS: atom_id res chain seq x y z
N MET A 1 -17.77 1.03 -10.50
CA MET A 1 -16.34 0.66 -10.65
C MET A 1 -15.70 0.78 -9.29
N GLN A 2 -15.05 -0.27 -8.77
CA GLN A 2 -14.38 -0.20 -7.47
C GLN A 2 -13.15 0.70 -7.60
N LEU A 3 -13.05 1.72 -6.74
CA LEU A 3 -11.91 2.62 -6.72
C LEU A 3 -10.79 1.98 -5.92
N ASN A 4 -9.59 1.94 -6.48
CA ASN A 4 -8.41 1.56 -5.70
C ASN A 4 -8.10 2.64 -4.64
N THR A 5 -7.26 2.28 -3.66
CA THR A 5 -6.92 3.16 -2.52
C THR A 5 -6.35 4.52 -2.96
N ARG A 6 -5.56 4.54 -4.05
CA ARG A 6 -4.98 5.78 -4.58
C ARG A 6 -6.06 6.66 -5.19
N GLN A 7 -6.91 6.12 -6.07
CA GLN A 7 -8.02 6.83 -6.71
C GLN A 7 -8.98 7.41 -5.69
N ALA A 8 -9.38 6.60 -4.70
CA ALA A 8 -10.27 7.05 -3.62
C ALA A 8 -9.66 8.24 -2.86
N ARG A 9 -8.35 8.22 -2.59
CA ARG A 9 -7.67 9.33 -1.92
C ARG A 9 -7.67 10.61 -2.76
N ILE A 10 -7.37 10.51 -4.05
CA ILE A 10 -7.38 11.65 -4.97
C ILE A 10 -8.77 12.26 -5.08
N PHE A 11 -9.80 11.43 -5.19
CA PHE A 11 -11.19 11.90 -5.31
C PHE A 11 -11.67 12.58 -4.03
N LYS A 12 -11.30 12.04 -2.86
CA LYS A 12 -11.58 12.69 -1.57
C LYS A 12 -10.88 14.05 -1.47
N LEU A 13 -9.60 14.12 -1.80
CA LEU A 13 -8.82 15.37 -1.75
C LEU A 13 -9.37 16.42 -2.72
N ALA A 14 -9.76 16.01 -3.93
CA ALA A 14 -10.38 16.87 -4.91
C ALA A 14 -11.69 17.49 -4.39
N ASN A 15 -12.54 16.70 -3.74
CA ASN A 15 -13.80 17.18 -3.16
C ASN A 15 -13.59 18.09 -1.94
N LEU A 16 -12.61 17.80 -1.07
CA LEU A 16 -12.27 18.65 0.07
C LEU A 16 -11.83 20.06 -0.38
N LEU A 17 -10.90 20.11 -1.33
CA LEU A 17 -10.37 21.38 -1.85
C LEU A 17 -11.29 22.06 -2.85
N GLY A 18 -12.17 21.30 -3.52
CA GLY A 18 -13.10 21.78 -4.54
C GLY A 18 -14.14 22.79 -4.04
N THR A 19 -14.27 22.96 -2.72
CA THR A 19 -15.03 24.05 -2.10
C THR A 19 -14.43 25.44 -2.37
N GLY A 20 -13.15 25.49 -2.77
CA GLY A 20 -12.38 26.73 -2.91
C GLY A 20 -12.03 27.37 -1.57
N LYS A 21 -12.34 26.77 -0.42
CA LYS A 21 -11.91 27.30 0.88
C LYS A 21 -10.55 26.73 1.26
N PRO A 22 -9.71 27.47 2.01
CA PRO A 22 -8.51 26.89 2.61
C PRO A 22 -8.89 25.76 3.58
N VAL A 23 -8.18 24.64 3.50
CA VAL A 23 -8.35 23.47 4.38
C VAL A 23 -7.01 23.16 5.05
N SER A 24 -6.99 22.96 6.37
CA SER A 24 -5.74 22.71 7.09
C SER A 24 -5.10 21.38 6.66
N ALA A 25 -3.77 21.30 6.69
CA ALA A 25 -3.06 20.07 6.36
C ALA A 25 -3.44 18.92 7.30
N ALA A 26 -3.66 19.22 8.59
CA ALA A 26 -4.07 18.25 9.59
C ALA A 26 -5.46 17.65 9.30
N ASP A 27 -6.43 18.49 8.89
CA ASP A 27 -7.77 18.02 8.53
C ASP A 27 -7.74 17.14 7.28
N ILE A 28 -6.91 17.51 6.30
CA ILE A 28 -6.73 16.72 5.08
C ILE A 28 -6.10 15.37 5.42
N ILE A 29 -5.03 15.35 6.23
CA ILE A 29 -4.35 14.12 6.67
C ILE A 29 -5.32 13.18 7.38
N THR A 30 -6.12 13.72 8.30
CA THR A 30 -7.13 12.97 9.05
C THR A 30 -8.22 12.43 8.10
N SER A 31 -8.76 13.27 7.23
CA SER A 31 -9.84 12.89 6.30
C SER A 31 -9.41 11.86 5.25
N LEU A 32 -8.13 11.87 4.86
CA LEU A 32 -7.54 10.94 3.90
C LEU A 32 -6.88 9.72 4.54
N GLU A 33 -6.78 9.68 5.88
CA GLU A 33 -6.07 8.65 6.65
C GLU A 33 -4.67 8.38 6.10
N CYS A 34 -3.87 9.43 5.91
CA CYS A 34 -2.57 9.30 5.25
C CYS A 34 -1.46 10.15 5.89
N SER A 35 -0.21 9.72 5.75
CA SER A 35 0.94 10.50 6.21
C SER A 35 1.20 11.76 5.37
N GLU A 36 1.94 12.71 5.93
CA GLU A 36 2.31 13.95 5.23
C GLU A 36 3.06 13.73 3.89
N PRO A 37 4.01 12.77 3.77
CA PRO A 37 4.59 12.44 2.46
C PRO A 37 3.57 11.92 1.44
N THR A 38 2.54 11.23 1.92
CA THR A 38 1.44 10.73 1.07
C THR A 38 0.55 11.88 0.60
N LEU A 39 0.28 12.85 1.48
CA LEU A 39 -0.44 14.08 1.12
C LEU A 39 0.32 14.85 0.03
N THR A 40 1.63 15.05 0.18
CA THR A 40 2.45 15.75 -0.82
C THR A 40 2.36 15.09 -2.20
N ARG A 41 2.38 13.76 -2.26
CA ARG A 41 2.21 13.00 -3.52
C ARG A 41 0.80 13.17 -4.10
N ALA A 42 -0.23 13.11 -3.27
CA ALA A 42 -1.61 13.28 -3.70
C ALA A 42 -1.88 14.70 -4.25
N LEU A 43 -1.32 15.73 -3.60
CA LEU A 43 -1.37 17.11 -4.07
C LEU A 43 -0.66 17.28 -5.40
N LYS A 44 0.53 16.69 -5.56
CA LYS A 44 1.27 16.69 -6.83
C LYS A 44 0.46 16.05 -7.96
N GLU A 45 -0.13 14.89 -7.70
CA GLU A 45 -0.97 14.19 -8.67
C GLU A 45 -2.19 15.00 -9.08
N LEU A 46 -2.85 15.71 -8.15
CA LEU A 46 -3.95 16.61 -8.47
C LEU A 46 -3.53 17.77 -9.37
N ARG A 47 -2.37 18.38 -9.08
CA ARG A 47 -1.82 19.47 -9.91
C ARG A 47 -1.51 18.99 -11.33
N GLU A 48 -0.89 17.83 -11.46
CA GLU A 48 -0.44 17.29 -12.75
C GLU A 48 -1.61 16.71 -13.57
N SER A 49 -2.43 15.86 -12.96
CA SER A 49 -3.45 15.07 -13.69
C SER A 49 -4.69 15.89 -14.05
N TYR A 50 -4.97 16.96 -13.30
CA TYR A 50 -6.15 17.79 -13.52
C TYR A 50 -5.79 19.25 -13.81
N SER A 51 -4.50 19.56 -13.99
CA SER A 51 -4.02 20.92 -14.22
C SER A 51 -4.50 21.92 -13.15
N ALA A 52 -4.65 21.45 -11.92
CA ALA A 52 -5.14 22.24 -10.79
C ALA A 52 -4.00 23.08 -10.19
N GLU A 53 -4.29 24.30 -9.75
CA GLU A 53 -3.36 25.13 -8.99
C GLU A 53 -3.74 25.11 -7.51
N ILE A 54 -2.89 24.52 -6.68
CA ILE A 54 -3.08 24.43 -5.23
C ILE A 54 -1.94 25.16 -4.54
N LYS A 55 -2.28 26.19 -3.74
CA LYS A 55 -1.32 26.94 -2.93
C LYS A 55 -1.30 26.45 -1.49
N TYR A 56 -0.12 26.55 -0.87
CA TYR A 56 0.08 26.28 0.53
C TYR A 56 0.27 27.61 1.27
N SER A 57 -0.50 27.82 2.33
CA SER A 57 -0.34 28.94 3.26
C SER A 57 0.49 28.47 4.45
N LYS A 58 1.69 29.04 4.60
CA LYS A 58 2.57 28.75 5.73
C LYS A 58 1.99 29.25 7.06
N ALA A 59 1.31 30.40 7.04
CA ALA A 59 0.72 30.99 8.25
C ALA A 59 -0.47 30.18 8.79
N GLY A 60 -1.29 29.63 7.90
CA GLY A 60 -2.46 28.83 8.26
C GLY A 60 -2.22 27.31 8.23
N HIS A 61 -1.01 26.86 7.89
CA HIS A 61 -0.67 25.46 7.61
C HIS A 61 -1.77 24.76 6.78
N SER A 62 -2.19 25.41 5.69
CA SER A 62 -3.39 25.05 4.94
C SER A 62 -3.16 25.05 3.44
N TYR A 63 -3.96 24.25 2.75
CA TYR A 63 -3.98 24.13 1.30
C TYR A 63 -5.27 24.74 0.75
N HIS A 64 -5.14 25.41 -0.39
CA HIS A 64 -6.25 26.10 -1.04
C HIS A 64 -6.17 25.91 -2.55
N LEU A 65 -7.27 25.48 -3.16
CA LEU A 65 -7.42 25.37 -4.60
C LEU A 65 -7.69 26.76 -5.20
N VAL A 66 -6.69 27.30 -5.89
CA VAL A 66 -6.74 28.64 -6.50
C VAL A 66 -7.30 28.56 -7.91
N ASN A 67 -6.92 27.51 -8.65
CA ASN A 67 -7.46 27.23 -9.97
C ASN A 67 -7.91 25.76 -10.03
N PRO A 68 -9.19 25.48 -10.31
CA PRO A 68 -9.67 24.10 -10.39
C PRO A 68 -9.13 23.32 -11.59
N GLY A 69 -8.66 23.98 -12.65
CA GLY A 69 -8.27 23.30 -13.88
C GLY A 69 -9.43 22.45 -14.43
N GLN A 70 -9.21 21.15 -14.54
CA GLN A 70 -10.23 20.17 -14.98
C GLN A 70 -11.19 19.71 -13.86
N LEU A 71 -11.03 20.19 -12.63
CA LEU A 71 -11.91 19.88 -11.50
C LEU A 71 -13.18 20.74 -11.51
N ASP A 72 -13.92 20.72 -12.62
CA ASP A 72 -15.20 21.40 -12.71
C ASP A 72 -16.25 20.77 -11.79
N LYS A 73 -17.36 21.48 -11.57
CA LYS A 73 -18.45 21.00 -10.69
C LYS A 73 -18.98 19.62 -11.11
N LYS A 74 -19.00 19.33 -12.42
CA LYS A 74 -19.47 18.06 -12.97
C LYS A 74 -18.51 16.92 -12.61
N THR A 75 -17.21 17.16 -12.71
CA THR A 75 -16.14 16.22 -12.38
C THR A 75 -16.11 15.94 -10.89
N LEU A 76 -16.16 16.97 -10.05
CA LEU A 76 -16.24 16.82 -8.60
C LEU A 76 -17.47 16.02 -8.17
N ARG A 77 -18.64 16.31 -8.76
CA ARG A 77 -19.86 15.53 -8.51
C ARG A 77 -19.69 14.06 -8.87
N ARG A 78 -19.14 13.75 -10.07
CA ARG A 78 -18.86 12.37 -10.50
C ARG A 78 -17.88 11.65 -9.57
N MET A 79 -16.84 12.34 -9.10
CA MET A 79 -15.89 11.79 -8.14
C MET A 79 -16.59 11.45 -6.82
N ASN A 80 -17.50 12.31 -6.35
CA ASN A 80 -18.25 12.08 -5.11
C ASN A 80 -19.24 10.91 -5.23
N GLU A 81 -19.95 10.81 -6.35
CA GLU A 81 -20.82 9.66 -6.68
C GLU A 81 -20.01 8.35 -6.73
N ALA A 82 -18.81 8.37 -7.33
CA ALA A 82 -17.93 7.20 -7.37
C ALA A 82 -17.40 6.81 -5.97
N LEU A 83 -17.16 7.79 -5.08
CA LEU A 83 -16.78 7.52 -3.69
C LEU A 83 -17.92 6.87 -2.90
N ALA A 84 -19.15 7.33 -3.08
CA ALA A 84 -20.34 6.75 -2.45
C ALA A 84 -20.53 5.28 -2.88
N GLN A 85 -20.51 5.02 -4.19
CA GLN A 85 -20.59 3.64 -4.72
C GLN A 85 -19.45 2.75 -4.19
N ASN A 86 -18.23 3.28 -4.08
CA ASN A 86 -17.10 2.51 -3.56
C ASN A 86 -17.24 2.18 -2.07
N ALA A 87 -17.94 3.02 -1.29
CA ALA A 87 -18.23 2.74 0.11
C ALA A 87 -19.27 1.61 0.26
N GLU A 88 -20.33 1.64 -0.55
CA GLU A 88 -21.37 0.59 -0.61
C GLU A 88 -20.80 -0.78 -1.01
N LEU A 89 -19.82 -0.81 -1.92
CA LEU A 89 -19.16 -2.07 -2.32
C LEU A 89 -18.25 -2.62 -1.21
N LYS A 90 -17.58 -1.75 -0.44
CA LYS A 90 -16.70 -2.17 0.68
C LYS A 90 -17.47 -2.69 1.90
N THR A 91 -18.74 -2.32 2.07
CA THR A 91 -19.59 -2.89 3.13
C THR A 91 -20.12 -4.27 2.78
N GLY A 92 -20.13 -4.66 1.49
CA GLY A 92 -20.53 -5.99 1.02
C GLY A 92 -19.41 -7.03 1.00
N GLU A 93 -18.16 -6.62 0.78
CA GLU A 93 -16.99 -7.51 0.80
C GLU A 93 -16.26 -7.43 2.14
N SER A 94 -16.38 -8.51 2.92
CA SER A 94 -15.60 -8.84 4.11
C SER A 94 -14.21 -8.18 4.14
N THR A 95 -13.97 -7.40 5.19
CA THR A 95 -12.69 -6.78 5.52
C THR A 95 -11.62 -7.85 5.76
N GLY A 96 -10.94 -8.24 4.69
CA GLY A 96 -9.66 -8.93 4.75
C GLY A 96 -8.68 -8.06 5.52
N LYS A 97 -8.60 -8.27 6.83
CA LYS A 97 -7.66 -7.61 7.73
C LYS A 97 -6.26 -8.03 7.27
N VAL A 98 -5.59 -7.17 6.50
CA VAL A 98 -4.21 -7.41 6.09
C VAL A 98 -3.33 -7.23 7.34
N VAL A 99 -2.92 -8.34 7.93
CA VAL A 99 -1.91 -8.37 8.99
C VAL A 99 -0.55 -8.18 8.31
N LEU A 100 0.04 -7.01 8.52
CA LEU A 100 1.36 -6.63 8.00
C LEU A 100 2.49 -6.94 9.00
N ASP A 101 2.33 -7.95 9.86
CA ASP A 101 3.48 -8.54 10.55
C ASP A 101 4.10 -9.57 9.63
N LYS A 102 4.96 -9.11 8.71
CA LYS A 102 5.89 -10.00 8.03
C LYS A 102 7.13 -10.11 8.92
N ASP A 103 7.46 -11.32 9.33
CA ASP A 103 8.72 -11.60 10.00
C ASP A 103 9.88 -11.00 9.21
N LYS A 104 10.77 -10.30 9.92
CA LYS A 104 11.94 -9.67 9.30
C LYS A 104 12.87 -10.75 8.76
N LYS A 105 13.00 -10.82 7.44
CA LYS A 105 13.98 -11.69 6.78
C LYS A 105 15.28 -10.94 6.53
N THR A 106 16.39 -11.49 7.00
CA THR A 106 17.73 -11.00 6.67
C THR A 106 18.20 -11.68 5.38
N ALA A 107 18.59 -10.90 4.38
CA ALA A 107 19.15 -11.44 3.15
C ALA A 107 20.52 -12.08 3.43
N VAL A 108 20.70 -13.31 2.97
CA VAL A 108 21.96 -14.06 3.10
C VAL A 108 22.41 -14.58 1.73
N SER A 109 23.71 -14.54 1.47
CA SER A 109 24.31 -15.11 0.27
C SER A 109 24.80 -16.52 0.57
N LEU A 110 24.31 -17.50 -0.20
CA LEU A 110 24.66 -18.92 -0.03
C LEU A 110 25.15 -19.48 -1.37
N SER A 111 26.26 -20.20 -1.34
CA SER A 111 26.76 -20.94 -2.50
C SER A 111 26.23 -22.36 -2.47
N LEU A 112 25.37 -22.71 -3.42
CA LEU A 112 24.77 -24.04 -3.54
C LEU A 112 25.15 -24.69 -4.87
N ARG A 113 25.41 -26.00 -4.85
CA ARG A 113 25.63 -26.76 -6.09
C ARG A 113 24.38 -26.73 -6.96
N MET A 114 24.54 -26.68 -8.28
CA MET A 114 23.43 -26.63 -9.25
C MET A 114 22.40 -27.75 -9.07
N ARG A 115 22.84 -28.96 -8.72
CA ARG A 115 21.95 -30.10 -8.43
C ARG A 115 20.98 -29.83 -7.27
N ILE A 116 21.38 -29.02 -6.29
CA ILE A 116 20.55 -28.64 -5.14
C ILE A 116 19.55 -27.56 -5.54
N LEU A 117 20.00 -26.55 -6.30
CA LEU A 117 19.13 -25.50 -6.85
C LEU A 117 17.96 -26.10 -7.65
N ARG A 118 18.23 -27.07 -8.53
CA ARG A 118 17.18 -27.77 -9.30
C ARG A 118 16.15 -28.49 -8.41
N LYS A 119 16.57 -29.03 -7.27
CA LYS A 119 15.66 -29.68 -6.31
C LYS A 119 14.81 -28.63 -5.57
N ILE A 120 15.40 -27.50 -5.18
CA ILE A 120 14.69 -26.37 -4.58
C ILE A 120 13.63 -25.83 -5.55
N ASP A 121 13.98 -25.66 -6.83
CA ASP A 121 13.05 -25.20 -7.85
C ASP A 121 11.87 -26.17 -8.03
N ARG A 122 12.15 -27.47 -8.06
CA ARG A 122 11.11 -28.50 -8.12
C ARG A 122 10.21 -28.46 -6.88
N LEU A 123 10.78 -28.29 -5.69
CA LEU A 123 10.02 -28.19 -4.44
C LEU A 123 9.12 -26.94 -4.44
N ALA A 124 9.66 -25.79 -4.87
CA ALA A 124 8.91 -24.55 -5.00
C ALA A 124 7.71 -24.74 -5.94
N ALA A 125 7.93 -25.35 -7.12
CA ALA A 125 6.87 -25.65 -8.07
C ALA A 125 5.80 -26.60 -7.49
N LEU A 126 6.19 -27.70 -6.85
CA LEU A 126 5.26 -28.67 -6.28
C LEU A 126 4.45 -28.13 -5.10
N SER A 127 5.01 -27.19 -4.34
CA SER A 127 4.36 -26.59 -3.17
C SER A 127 3.66 -25.26 -3.45
N GLY A 128 3.67 -24.80 -4.71
CA GLY A 128 3.08 -23.51 -5.09
C GLY A 128 3.73 -22.31 -4.39
N SER A 129 5.00 -22.42 -3.98
CA SER A 129 5.73 -21.39 -3.25
C SER A 129 6.84 -20.77 -4.09
N THR A 130 7.39 -19.65 -3.63
CA THR A 130 8.61 -19.08 -4.21
C THR A 130 9.84 -19.92 -3.87
N ARG A 131 10.92 -19.76 -4.64
CA ARG A 131 12.23 -20.35 -4.32
C ARG A 131 12.72 -19.99 -2.92
N SER A 132 12.54 -18.72 -2.52
CA SER A 132 12.95 -18.25 -1.18
C SER A 132 12.19 -18.97 -0.08
N GLU A 133 10.87 -19.15 -0.22
CA GLU A 133 10.06 -19.87 0.76
C GLU A 133 10.40 -21.37 0.79
N ALA A 134 10.72 -21.96 -0.36
CA ALA A 134 11.18 -23.34 -0.42
C ALA A 134 12.53 -23.53 0.30
N VAL A 135 13.46 -22.58 0.15
CA VAL A 135 14.74 -22.57 0.89
C VAL A 135 14.50 -22.46 2.39
N GLU A 136 13.62 -21.56 2.82
CA GLU A 136 13.31 -21.33 4.23
C GLU A 136 12.68 -22.56 4.89
N LYS A 137 11.70 -23.19 4.23
CA LYS A 137 11.11 -24.46 4.69
C LYS A 137 12.15 -25.58 4.80
N LEU A 138 13.01 -25.72 3.80
CA LEU A 138 14.08 -26.72 3.80
C LEU A 138 15.06 -26.47 4.95
N ALA A 139 15.47 -25.22 5.15
CA ALA A 139 16.39 -24.82 6.21
C ALA A 139 15.81 -25.11 7.59
N LEU A 140 14.57 -24.68 7.85
CA LEU A 140 13.88 -24.93 9.12
C LEU A 140 13.83 -26.42 9.45
N HIS A 141 13.31 -27.23 8.52
CA HIS A 141 13.23 -28.68 8.71
C HIS A 141 14.60 -29.32 8.97
N SER A 142 15.62 -28.92 8.21
CA SER A 142 16.95 -29.53 8.33
C SER A 142 17.64 -29.13 9.62
N VAL A 143 17.50 -27.87 10.05
CA VAL A 143 18.06 -27.36 11.31
C VAL A 143 17.40 -28.05 12.50
N ASP A 144 16.07 -28.17 12.51
CA ASP A 144 15.34 -28.83 13.59
C ASP A 144 15.76 -30.30 13.76
N GLU A 145 15.88 -31.04 12.65
CA GLU A 145 16.31 -32.44 12.68
C GLU A 145 17.77 -32.58 13.14
N LEU A 146 18.68 -31.72 12.67
CA LEU A 146 20.07 -31.74 13.13
C LEU A 146 20.18 -31.41 14.62
N ILE A 147 19.44 -30.41 15.11
CA ILE A 147 19.41 -30.07 16.54
C ILE A 147 18.98 -31.29 17.37
N LYS A 148 17.88 -31.96 16.98
CA LYS A 148 17.42 -33.17 17.67
C LYS A 148 18.48 -34.26 17.69
N GLU A 149 19.12 -34.53 16.55
CA GLU A 149 20.15 -35.57 16.43
C GLU A 149 21.35 -35.30 17.34
N TYR A 150 21.84 -34.05 17.39
CA TYR A 150 22.97 -33.68 18.23
C TYR A 150 22.63 -33.59 19.72
N SER A 151 21.40 -33.21 20.07
CA SER A 151 20.92 -33.24 21.45
C SER A 151 20.81 -34.67 21.99
N ALA A 152 20.33 -35.61 21.18
CA ALA A 152 20.21 -37.01 21.55
C ALA A 152 21.58 -37.70 21.74
N LYS A 153 22.60 -37.31 20.99
CA LYS A 153 23.97 -37.83 21.11
C LYS A 153 24.74 -37.32 22.35
N LYS A 154 24.22 -36.29 23.03
CA LYS A 154 24.86 -35.66 24.20
C LYS A 154 24.28 -36.17 25.53
N SER A 155 23.22 -36.96 25.49
CA SER A 155 22.61 -37.67 26.63
C SER A 155 23.10 -39.11 26.68
#